data_AF-A0A4Q3NHD9-F1
#
_entry.id   AF-A0A4Q3NHD9-F1
#
_cell.length_a   1.000
_cell.length_b   1.000
_cell.length_c   1.000
_cell.angle_alpha   90.00
_cell.angle_beta   90.00
_cell.angle_gamma   90.00
#
_symmetry.space_group_name_H-M   'P 1'
#
loop_
_entity.id
_entity.type
_entity.pdbx_description
1 polymer ?
#
loop_
_entity_poly.entity_id
_entity_poly.type
_entity_poly.pdbx_seq_one_letter_code
_entity_poly.pdbx_strand_id
1 'polypeptide(L)'
;MSDSSSSLSVRRSLRWVRWRRLGFGVAALVTVFGLVGGYFTAEKRVTAVCAAIKPGMPLPALVRLAKDKGVGLVSPAEGRNLLAEKKTMGRHGCDVWVEGGVVRSSAYFFAD
;
A
#
# COMPACT_ATOMS: atom_id res chain seq x y z
N MET A 1 -23.72 53.36 -27.90
CA MET A 1 -22.36 52.80 -27.68
C MET A 1 -22.36 52.01 -26.38
N SER A 2 -22.78 50.74 -26.37
CA SER A 2 -22.85 49.95 -25.12
C SER A 2 -22.59 48.44 -25.23
N ASP A 3 -22.24 47.89 -26.40
CA ASP A 3 -22.20 46.42 -26.59
C ASP A 3 -20.83 45.73 -26.42
N SER A 4 -19.72 46.46 -26.28
CA SER A 4 -18.40 45.81 -26.28
C SER A 4 -17.98 45.19 -24.94
N SER A 5 -18.56 45.61 -23.82
CA SER A 5 -18.11 45.20 -22.47
C SER A 5 -18.64 43.83 -22.02
N SER A 6 -19.79 43.40 -22.54
CA SER A 6 -20.48 42.15 -22.15
C SER A 6 -19.89 40.90 -22.80
N SER A 7 -19.24 41.01 -23.96
CA SER A 7 -18.65 39.86 -24.67
C SER A 7 -17.31 39.37 -24.10
N LEU A 8 -16.57 40.24 -23.40
CA LEU A 8 -15.27 39.94 -22.81
C LEU A 8 -15.36 39.18 -21.48
N SER A 9 -16.40 39.43 -20.67
CA SER A 9 -16.60 38.75 -19.38
C SER A 9 -17.00 37.28 -19.56
N VAL A 10 -17.85 36.99 -20.56
CA VAL A 10 -18.34 35.64 -20.89
C VAL A 10 -17.21 34.73 -21.40
N ARG A 11 -16.27 35.25 -22.20
CA ARG A 11 -15.13 34.47 -22.69
C ARG A 11 -14.10 34.14 -21.59
N ARG A 12 -14.00 34.97 -20.55
CA ARG A 12 -13.16 34.69 -19.36
C ARG A 12 -13.81 33.66 -18.44
N SER A 13 -15.13 33.71 -18.24
CA SER A 13 -15.84 32.76 -17.37
C SER A 13 -15.88 31.34 -17.94
N LEU A 14 -16.07 31.17 -19.27
CA LEU A 14 -16.02 29.85 -19.91
C LEU A 14 -14.61 29.21 -19.84
N ARG A 15 -13.55 30.01 -19.94
CA ARG A 15 -12.17 29.51 -19.77
C ARG A 15 -11.91 29.00 -18.36
N TRP A 16 -12.41 29.70 -17.34
CA TRP A 16 -12.32 29.30 -15.93
C TRP A 16 -13.09 28.01 -15.61
N VAL A 17 -14.29 27.85 -16.16
CA VAL A 17 -15.09 26.62 -15.98
C VAL A 17 -14.43 25.42 -16.65
N ARG A 18 -13.84 25.61 -17.84
CA ARG A 18 -13.14 24.54 -18.57
C ARG A 18 -11.85 24.11 -17.86
N TRP A 19 -11.10 25.05 -17.28
CA TRP A 19 -9.91 24.75 -16.49
C TRP A 19 -10.24 24.10 -15.14
N ARG A 20 -11.35 24.46 -14.48
CA ARG A 20 -11.82 23.73 -13.27
C ARG A 20 -12.19 22.28 -13.57
N ARG A 21 -12.89 22.00 -14.67
CA ARG A 21 -13.24 20.61 -15.04
C ARG A 21 -12.02 19.75 -15.37
N LEU A 22 -11.04 20.30 -16.09
CA LEU A 22 -9.77 19.61 -16.36
C LEU A 22 -8.97 19.38 -15.07
N GLY A 23 -8.88 20.36 -14.18
CA GLY A 23 -8.18 20.22 -12.90
C GLY A 23 -8.75 19.11 -12.01
N PHE A 24 -10.09 19.01 -11.93
CA PHE A 24 -10.75 17.92 -11.19
C PHE A 24 -10.49 16.54 -11.80
N GLY A 25 -10.54 16.42 -13.14
CA GLY A 25 -10.25 15.15 -13.81
C GLY A 25 -8.82 14.67 -13.59
N VAL A 26 -7.84 15.58 -13.67
CA VAL A 26 -6.43 15.27 -13.41
C VAL A 26 -6.20 14.89 -11.94
N ALA A 27 -6.80 15.62 -11.00
CA ALA A 27 -6.68 15.29 -9.57
C ALA A 27 -7.23 13.89 -9.27
N ALA A 28 -8.40 13.54 -9.82
CA ALA A 28 -9.00 12.22 -9.65
C ALA A 28 -8.10 11.11 -10.22
N LEU A 29 -7.52 11.31 -11.41
CA LEU A 29 -6.59 10.36 -12.02
C LEU A 29 -5.34 10.14 -11.16
N VAL A 30 -4.73 11.21 -10.62
CA VAL A 30 -3.56 11.11 -9.74
C VAL A 30 -3.89 10.35 -8.45
N THR A 31 -5.07 10.58 -7.88
CA THR A 31 -5.52 9.86 -6.67
C THR A 31 -5.71 8.37 -6.96
N VAL A 32 -6.38 8.02 -8.07
CA VAL A 32 -6.60 6.62 -8.44
C VAL A 32 -5.28 5.92 -8.76
N PHE A 33 -4.38 6.54 -9.53
CA PHE A 33 -3.08 5.97 -9.85
C PHE A 33 -2.20 5.79 -8.60
N GLY A 34 -2.22 6.75 -7.68
CA GLY A 34 -1.49 6.67 -6.42
C GLY A 34 -1.99 5.54 -5.51
N LEU A 35 -3.31 5.34 -5.44
CA LEU A 35 -3.89 4.23 -4.69
C LEU A 35 -3.53 2.89 -5.35
N VAL A 36 -3.78 2.72 -6.65
CA VAL A 36 -3.56 1.45 -7.37
C VAL A 36 -2.07 1.05 -7.38
N GLY A 37 -1.14 2.00 -7.59
CA GLY A 37 0.30 1.71 -7.54
C GLY A 37 0.79 1.26 -6.16
N GLY A 38 0.13 1.70 -5.09
CA GLY A 38 0.41 1.24 -3.73
C GLY A 38 0.09 -0.24 -3.52
N TYR A 39 -1.01 -0.74 -4.11
CA TYR A 39 -1.42 -2.14 -3.98
C TYR A 39 -0.49 -3.10 -4.73
N PHE A 40 -0.16 -2.80 -5.99
CA PHE A 40 0.74 -3.67 -6.79
C PHE A 40 2.16 -3.77 -6.20
N THR A 41 2.66 -2.70 -5.61
CA THR A 41 3.99 -2.72 -5.00
C THR A 41 4.01 -3.43 -3.65
N ALA A 42 2.87 -3.55 -2.99
CA ALA A 42 2.78 -4.19 -1.69
C ALA A 42 2.90 -5.72 -1.78
N GLU A 43 2.29 -6.35 -2.79
CA GLU A 43 2.48 -7.77 -3.07
C GLU A 43 3.98 -8.11 -3.15
N LYS A 44 4.73 -7.39 -4.01
CA LYS A 44 6.18 -7.60 -4.18
C LYS A 44 6.97 -7.41 -2.89
N ARG A 45 6.58 -6.44 -2.04
CA ARG A 45 7.22 -6.20 -0.75
C ARG A 45 6.99 -7.35 0.21
N VAL A 46 5.74 -7.82 0.35
CA VAL A 46 5.42 -8.95 1.24
C VAL A 46 6.08 -10.23 0.76
N THR A 47 6.05 -10.53 -0.55
CA THR A 47 6.74 -11.70 -1.10
C THR A 47 8.25 -11.63 -0.84
N ALA A 48 8.87 -10.45 -0.99
CA ALA A 48 10.29 -10.26 -0.69
C ALA A 48 10.62 -10.42 0.80
N VAL A 49 9.75 -9.93 1.70
CA VAL A 49 9.88 -10.17 3.15
C VAL A 49 9.76 -11.66 3.46
N CYS A 50 8.78 -12.34 2.87
CA CYS A 50 8.52 -13.75 3.11
C CYS A 50 9.66 -14.65 2.61
N ALA A 51 10.30 -14.25 1.50
CA ALA A 51 11.51 -14.90 0.97
C ALA A 51 12.77 -14.60 1.80
N ALA A 52 12.83 -13.47 2.51
CA ALA A 52 13.93 -13.15 3.40
C ALA A 52 13.87 -13.94 4.72
N ILE A 53 12.69 -14.41 5.11
CA ILE A 53 12.48 -15.28 6.27
C ILE A 53 12.94 -16.68 5.90
N LYS A 54 13.99 -17.14 6.57
CA LYS A 54 14.58 -18.47 6.34
C LYS A 54 14.22 -19.43 7.47
N PRO A 55 14.02 -20.72 7.18
CA PRO A 55 13.93 -21.75 8.20
C PRO A 55 15.22 -21.76 9.04
N GLY A 56 15.08 -21.88 10.35
CA GLY A 56 16.15 -21.77 11.35
C GLY A 56 16.36 -20.36 11.91
N MET A 57 15.64 -19.34 11.44
CA MET A 57 15.75 -17.99 11.99
C MET A 57 15.16 -17.92 13.40
N PRO A 58 15.84 -17.33 14.40
CA PRO A 58 15.30 -17.21 15.74
C PRO A 58 14.21 -16.12 15.80
N LEU A 59 13.19 -16.33 16.64
CA LEU A 59 12.10 -15.38 16.93
C LEU A 59 12.54 -13.91 17.06
N PRO A 60 13.58 -13.55 17.84
CA PRO A 60 14.03 -12.15 17.94
C PRO A 60 14.54 -11.57 16.61
N ALA A 61 15.14 -12.38 15.74
CA ALA A 61 15.57 -11.94 14.42
C ALA A 61 14.37 -11.72 13.49
N LEU A 62 13.35 -12.57 13.58
CA LEU A 62 12.08 -12.40 12.87
C LEU A 62 11.38 -11.09 13.28
N VAL A 63 11.31 -10.80 14.58
CA VAL A 63 10.70 -9.56 15.11
C VAL A 63 11.45 -8.31 14.62
N ARG A 64 12.80 -8.35 14.60
CA ARG A 64 13.61 -7.26 14.04
C ARG A 64 13.34 -7.07 12.55
N LEU A 65 13.34 -8.15 11.77
CA LEU A 65 13.07 -8.11 10.33
C LEU A 65 11.67 -7.55 10.03
N ALA A 66 10.66 -7.95 10.79
CA ALA A 66 9.32 -7.42 10.66
C ALA A 66 9.26 -5.92 10.95
N LYS A 67 9.93 -5.47 12.03
CA LYS A 67 10.02 -4.05 12.39
C LYS A 67 10.74 -3.21 11.33
N ASP A 68 11.88 -3.70 10.82
CA ASP A 68 12.67 -3.02 9.79
C ASP A 68 11.91 -2.89 8.47
N LYS A 69 11.05 -3.86 8.16
CA LYS A 69 10.24 -3.89 6.94
C LYS A 69 8.85 -3.25 7.12
N GLY A 70 8.51 -2.80 8.32
CA GLY A 70 7.23 -2.14 8.62
C GLY A 70 6.01 -3.07 8.60
N VAL A 71 6.25 -4.38 8.75
CA VAL A 71 5.23 -5.44 8.78
C VAL A 71 4.89 -5.77 10.24
N GLY A 72 3.61 -5.92 10.55
CA GLY A 72 3.18 -6.23 11.91
C GLY A 72 3.16 -7.72 12.16
N LEU A 73 3.86 -8.20 13.19
CA LEU A 73 3.59 -9.54 13.76
C LEU A 73 2.33 -9.44 14.62
N VAL A 74 1.34 -10.30 14.35
CA VAL A 74 0.09 -10.39 15.15
C VAL A 74 0.36 -11.01 16.53
N SER A 75 1.29 -11.97 16.61
CA SER A 75 1.80 -12.53 17.86
C SER A 75 3.17 -13.15 17.58
N PRO A 76 4.20 -12.95 18.42
CA PRO A 76 5.44 -13.73 18.37
C PRO A 76 5.33 -14.89 19.35
N ALA A 77 4.53 -15.91 19.02
CA ALA A 77 4.34 -17.10 19.84
C ALA A 77 4.82 -18.36 19.12
N GLU A 78 4.91 -19.49 19.82
CA GLU A 78 5.04 -20.78 19.15
C GLU A 78 3.76 -21.11 18.37
N GLY A 79 3.94 -21.76 17.22
CA GLY A 79 2.89 -22.07 16.28
C GLY A 79 2.86 -21.11 15.08
N ARG A 80 1.64 -20.84 14.61
CA ARG A 80 1.39 -20.08 13.38
C ARG A 80 1.36 -18.58 13.66
N ASN A 81 2.29 -17.82 13.08
CA ASN A 81 2.37 -16.37 13.23
C ASN A 81 2.18 -15.68 11.89
N LEU A 82 1.19 -14.79 11.81
CA LEU A 82 0.92 -14.00 10.60
C LEU A 82 1.65 -12.66 10.67
N LEU A 83 2.49 -12.40 9.68
CA LEU A 83 3.10 -11.10 9.42
C LEU A 83 2.28 -10.36 8.37
N ALA A 84 1.39 -9.48 8.79
CA ALA A 84 0.51 -8.75 7.91
C ALA A 84 1.08 -7.36 7.58
N GLU A 85 1.05 -6.96 6.31
CA GLU A 85 1.47 -5.61 5.92
C GLU A 85 0.38 -4.59 6.28
N LYS A 86 0.76 -3.56 7.07
CA LYS A 86 -0.16 -2.50 7.49
C LYS A 86 -0.69 -1.66 6.33
N LYS A 87 0.13 -1.44 5.30
CA LYS A 87 -0.25 -0.61 4.14
C LYS A 87 -1.36 -1.21 3.30
N THR A 88 -1.48 -2.54 3.27
CA THR A 88 -2.51 -3.26 2.52
C THR A 88 -3.71 -3.61 3.38
N MET A 89 -3.82 -3.02 4.58
CA MET A 89 -4.84 -3.38 5.57
C MET A 89 -4.85 -4.89 5.87
N GLY A 90 -3.70 -5.55 5.81
CA GLY A 90 -3.59 -7.00 6.03
C GLY A 90 -4.04 -7.92 4.89
N ARG A 91 -4.37 -7.38 3.69
CA ARG A 91 -4.62 -8.22 2.50
C ARG A 91 -3.44 -9.09 2.11
N HIS A 92 -2.23 -8.55 2.19
CA HIS A 92 -1.00 -9.31 1.95
C HIS A 92 -0.28 -9.59 3.27
N GLY A 93 0.06 -10.85 3.48
CA GLY A 93 0.81 -11.29 4.65
C GLY A 93 1.78 -12.45 4.37
N CYS A 94 2.63 -12.71 5.34
CA CYS A 94 3.51 -13.87 5.36
C CYS A 94 3.15 -14.70 6.58
N ASP A 95 2.73 -15.93 6.34
CA ASP A 95 2.44 -16.92 7.36
C ASP A 95 3.74 -17.62 7.75
N VAL A 96 4.10 -17.57 9.03
CA VAL A 96 5.37 -18.08 9.53
C VAL A 96 5.09 -19.07 10.65
N TRP A 97 5.50 -20.31 10.44
CA TRP A 97 5.44 -21.33 11.46
C TRP A 97 6.71 -21.28 12.30
N VAL A 98 6.53 -21.14 13.60
CA VAL A 98 7.59 -21.10 14.60
C VAL A 98 7.41 -22.28 15.55
N GLU A 99 8.48 -23.03 15.80
CA GLU A 99 8.48 -24.17 16.70
C GLU A 99 9.79 -24.17 17.49
N GLY A 100 9.75 -24.29 18.81
CA GLY A 100 10.96 -24.30 19.64
C GLY A 100 11.77 -23.00 19.53
N GLY A 101 11.10 -21.86 19.37
CA GLY A 101 11.77 -20.55 19.28
C GLY A 101 12.36 -20.20 17.90
N VAL A 102 12.26 -21.09 16.91
CA VAL A 102 12.84 -20.91 15.57
C VAL A 102 11.79 -21.04 14.47
N VAL A 103 12.01 -20.35 13.36
CA VAL A 103 11.18 -20.46 12.17
C VAL A 103 11.37 -21.83 11.53
N ARG A 104 10.28 -22.58 11.32
CA ARG A 104 10.27 -23.85 10.58
C ARG A 104 9.96 -23.66 9.11
N SER A 105 8.98 -22.81 8.82
CA SER A 105 8.56 -22.52 7.46
C SER A 105 7.94 -21.13 7.35
N SER A 106 7.97 -20.56 6.16
CA SER A 106 7.28 -19.34 5.80
C SER A 106 6.52 -19.56 4.49
N ALA A 107 5.29 -19.10 4.43
CA ALA A 107 4.42 -19.19 3.27
C ALA A 107 3.75 -17.84 3.03
N TYR A 108 3.65 -17.43 1.78
CA TYR A 108 2.91 -16.24 1.43
C TYR A 108 1.40 -16.47 1.63
N PHE A 109 0.72 -15.52 2.26
CA PHE A 109 -0.71 -15.57 2.52
C PHE A 109 -1.39 -14.31 1.98
N PHE A 110 -2.46 -14.49 1.21
CA PHE A 110 -3.28 -13.40 0.69
C PHE A 110 -4.72 -13.58 1.18
N ALA A 111 -5.25 -12.56 1.85
CA ALA A 111 -6.65 -12.47 2.25
C ALA A 111 -7.40 -11.65 1.18
N ASP A 112 -8.09 -12.36 0.27
CA ASP A 112 -8.90 -11.77 -0.80
C ASP A 112 -10.24 -11.20 -0.29
#